data_AF-A0A2P5X1S7-F1
#
_entry.id   AF-A0A2P5X1S7-F1
#
_cell.length_a   1.000
_cell.length_b   1.000
_cell.length_c   1.000
_cell.angle_alpha   90.00
_cell.angle_beta   90.00
_cell.angle_gamma   90.00
#
_symmetry.space_group_name_H-M   'P 1'
#
loop_
_entity.id
_entity.type
_entity.pdbx_description
1 polymer ?
#
loop_
_entity_poly.entity_id
_entity_poly.type
_entity_poly.pdbx_seq_one_letter_code
_entity_poly.pdbx_strand_id
1 'polypeptide(L)'
;MAVKNSTSAHAKRSRKKAAASSSLIPKFMKNPKTTMALALLIIDSLLVSFIIAYVPYTKIDWDAHMSQVSGFLGGERDYKNLKGDTGPLVYPAGFLYVYSAIQYVTGGQVFPAQYLIYFYYASNTDEEERLGEKEIIGEFKTFYFAGKETVANALSWALLLLDLNPEWQDKAREEMIRVLGSNKIPVAKNLKDLKIIS
;
A
#
# COMPACT_ATOMS: atom_id res chain seq x y z
N MET A 1 -15.21 66.61 -38.05
CA MET A 1 -14.10 66.29 -37.11
C MET A 1 -14.60 65.27 -36.10
N ALA A 2 -13.94 64.12 -36.04
CA ALA A 2 -14.31 62.95 -35.26
C ALA A 2 -13.66 63.01 -33.87
N VAL A 3 -14.44 63.10 -32.80
CA VAL A 3 -13.96 62.85 -31.43
C VAL A 3 -15.08 62.22 -30.61
N LYS A 4 -15.10 60.89 -30.56
CA LYS A 4 -15.70 60.07 -29.49
C LYS A 4 -15.45 58.62 -29.87
N ASN A 5 -14.32 58.03 -29.46
CA ASN A 5 -14.11 56.57 -29.41
C ASN A 5 -12.75 56.08 -28.83
N SER A 6 -12.08 56.80 -27.92
CA SER A 6 -10.85 56.27 -27.29
C SER A 6 -10.97 55.91 -25.80
N THR A 7 -11.94 56.48 -25.07
CA THR A 7 -12.08 56.25 -23.61
C THR A 7 -12.86 54.98 -23.25
N SER A 8 -13.78 54.50 -24.08
CA SER A 8 -14.55 53.28 -23.80
C SER A 8 -13.77 51.98 -24.06
N ALA A 9 -12.82 52.01 -25.02
CA ALA A 9 -12.00 50.86 -25.37
C ALA A 9 -10.97 50.51 -24.29
N HIS A 10 -10.42 51.52 -23.61
CA HIS A 10 -9.44 51.33 -22.53
C HIS A 10 -10.09 50.84 -21.22
N ALA A 11 -11.27 51.34 -20.87
CA ALA A 11 -12.04 50.85 -19.73
C ALA A 11 -12.54 49.40 -19.94
N LYS A 12 -12.92 49.03 -21.17
CA LYS A 12 -13.36 47.66 -21.52
C LYS A 12 -12.19 46.67 -21.55
N ARG A 13 -10.99 47.10 -21.95
CA ARG A 13 -9.75 46.30 -21.94
C ARG A 13 -9.20 46.11 -20.51
N SER A 14 -9.33 47.12 -19.65
CA SER A 14 -8.97 47.04 -18.22
C SER A 14 -9.91 46.10 -17.45
N ARG A 15 -11.24 46.20 -17.65
CA ARG A 15 -12.22 45.26 -17.06
C ARG A 15 -12.02 43.80 -17.51
N LYS A 16 -11.60 43.57 -18.76
CA LYS A 16 -11.30 42.20 -19.26
C LYS A 16 -10.04 41.59 -18.63
N LYS A 17 -9.05 42.40 -18.24
CA LYS A 17 -7.82 41.92 -17.58
C LYS A 17 -8.03 41.61 -16.09
N ALA A 18 -8.92 42.34 -15.41
CA ALA A 18 -9.21 42.10 -13.99
C ALA A 18 -10.10 40.86 -13.73
N ALA A 19 -10.87 40.40 -14.72
CA ALA A 19 -11.73 39.22 -14.62
C ALA A 19 -11.03 37.87 -14.90
N ALA A 20 -9.72 37.89 -15.20
CA ALA A 20 -8.93 36.69 -15.46
C ALA A 20 -8.22 36.13 -14.22
N SER A 21 -8.60 36.58 -13.02
CA SER A 21 -8.21 35.96 -11.74
C SER A 21 -9.38 35.14 -11.20
N SER A 22 -9.83 34.14 -11.95
CA SER A 22 -10.87 33.22 -11.48
C SER A 22 -10.34 31.80 -11.39
N SER A 23 -10.20 31.37 -10.14
CA SER A 23 -9.90 30.02 -9.65
C SER A 23 -8.53 29.45 -10.04
N LEU A 24 -7.58 29.53 -9.10
CA LEU A 24 -6.38 28.64 -9.04
C LEU A 24 -6.74 27.15 -8.84
N ILE A 25 -8.02 26.85 -8.66
CA ILE A 25 -8.57 25.51 -8.52
C ILE A 25 -8.62 24.89 -9.93
N PRO A 26 -7.85 23.82 -10.22
CA PRO A 26 -7.87 23.14 -11.50
C PRO A 26 -9.32 22.76 -11.88
N LYS A 27 -9.68 22.84 -13.16
CA LYS A 27 -11.04 22.52 -13.65
C LYS A 27 -11.60 21.20 -13.10
N PHE A 28 -10.72 20.23 -12.89
CA PHE A 28 -11.01 18.93 -12.28
C PHE A 28 -11.56 19.01 -10.84
N MET A 29 -11.13 19.96 -10.00
CA MET A 29 -11.61 20.13 -8.62
C MET A 29 -13.03 20.74 -8.50
N LYS A 30 -13.67 21.08 -9.63
CA LYS A 30 -15.08 21.54 -9.65
C LYS A 30 -16.09 20.39 -9.64
N ASN A 31 -15.66 19.17 -9.93
CA ASN A 31 -16.50 18.00 -9.85
C ASN A 31 -16.48 17.46 -8.40
N PRO A 32 -17.63 17.28 -7.73
CA PRO A 32 -17.66 16.80 -6.36
C PRO A 32 -17.04 15.40 -6.20
N LYS A 33 -17.08 14.55 -7.23
CA LYS A 33 -16.52 13.19 -7.21
C LYS A 33 -14.99 13.20 -7.22
N THR A 34 -14.39 14.05 -8.04
CA THR A 34 -12.93 14.16 -8.18
C THR A 34 -12.28 14.78 -6.96
N THR A 35 -12.95 15.77 -6.37
CA THR A 35 -12.55 16.37 -5.08
C THR A 35 -12.61 15.33 -3.95
N MET A 36 -13.65 14.48 -3.94
CA MET A 36 -13.76 13.38 -2.97
C MET A 36 -12.65 12.33 -3.17
N ALA A 37 -12.36 11.94 -4.42
CA ALA A 37 -11.28 11.01 -4.73
C ALA A 37 -9.92 11.54 -4.25
N LEU A 38 -9.60 12.81 -4.53
CA LEU A 38 -8.36 13.43 -4.08
C LEU A 38 -8.28 13.50 -2.55
N ALA A 39 -9.37 13.82 -1.88
CA ALA A 39 -9.44 13.82 -0.42
C ALA A 39 -9.18 12.43 0.18
N LEU A 40 -9.74 11.38 -0.42
CA LEU A 40 -9.50 10.00 0.01
C LEU A 40 -8.02 9.60 -0.12
N LEU A 41 -7.36 10.00 -1.20
CA LEU A 41 -5.92 9.71 -1.40
C LEU A 41 -5.03 10.42 -0.38
N ILE A 42 -5.37 11.67 -0.04
CA ILE A 42 -4.69 12.42 1.00
C ILE A 42 -4.89 11.74 2.36
N ILE A 43 -6.13 11.36 2.68
CA ILE A 43 -6.45 10.67 3.93
C ILE A 43 -5.73 9.31 4.03
N ASP A 44 -5.72 8.51 2.97
CA ASP A 44 -4.98 7.23 2.94
C ASP A 44 -3.49 7.44 3.17
N SER A 45 -2.90 8.43 2.50
CA SER A 45 -1.47 8.75 2.63
C SER A 45 -1.12 9.15 4.07
N LEU A 46 -1.98 9.92 4.73
CA LEU A 46 -1.82 10.32 6.13
C LEU A 46 -2.01 9.13 7.08
N LEU A 47 -3.04 8.32 6.87
CA LEU A 47 -3.35 7.16 7.71
C LEU A 47 -2.24 6.11 7.65
N VAL A 48 -1.69 5.85 6.47
CA VAL A 48 -0.58 4.91 6.34
C VAL A 48 0.71 5.47 6.93
N SER A 49 0.99 6.77 6.77
CA SER A 49 2.12 7.40 7.45
C SER A 49 2.01 7.28 8.97
N PHE A 50 0.80 7.43 9.51
CA PHE A 50 0.50 7.21 10.92
C PHE A 50 0.70 5.75 11.34
N ILE A 51 0.21 4.78 10.56
CA ILE A 51 0.41 3.35 10.84
C ILE A 51 1.90 3.03 10.89
N ILE A 52 2.70 3.49 9.94
CA ILE A 52 4.14 3.21 9.91
C ILE A 52 4.87 3.82 11.12
N ALA A 53 4.47 5.03 11.53
CA ALA A 53 5.12 5.73 12.63
C ALA A 53 4.78 5.13 14.00
N TYR A 54 3.60 4.51 14.15
CA TYR A 54 3.06 4.14 15.47
C TYR A 54 2.70 2.66 15.63
N VAL A 55 2.63 1.87 14.55
CA VAL A 55 2.32 0.44 14.59
C VAL A 55 3.60 -0.37 14.37
N PRO A 56 4.13 -1.05 15.40
CA PRO A 56 5.30 -1.91 15.26
C PRO A 56 4.94 -3.18 14.48
N TYR A 57 5.21 -3.17 13.18
CA TYR A 57 4.90 -4.26 12.24
C TYR A 57 5.43 -5.63 12.72
N THR A 58 6.60 -5.65 13.35
CA THR A 58 7.24 -6.89 13.81
C THR A 58 6.51 -7.57 14.97
N LYS A 59 5.74 -6.83 15.78
CA LYS A 59 5.15 -7.39 17.00
C LYS A 59 3.99 -8.34 16.70
N ILE A 60 3.09 -7.93 15.80
CA ILE A 60 1.88 -8.69 15.46
C ILE A 60 2.26 -10.04 14.82
N ASP A 61 3.16 -10.01 13.84
CA ASP A 61 3.62 -11.23 13.17
C ASP A 61 4.43 -12.13 14.10
N TRP A 62 5.28 -11.53 14.96
CA TRP A 62 6.04 -12.29 15.95
C TRP A 62 5.16 -13.07 16.91
N ASP A 63 4.12 -12.44 17.46
CA ASP A 63 3.21 -13.08 18.41
C ASP A 63 2.44 -14.23 17.73
N ALA A 64 2.00 -14.04 16.49
CA ALA A 64 1.36 -15.09 15.71
C ALA A 64 2.31 -16.29 15.45
N HIS A 65 3.58 -16.03 15.13
CA HIS A 65 4.59 -17.07 14.95
C HIS A 65 4.93 -17.80 16.24
N MET A 66 5.07 -17.09 17.37
CA MET A 66 5.31 -17.71 18.67
C MET A 66 4.15 -18.63 19.08
N SER A 67 2.90 -18.26 18.75
CA SER A 67 1.74 -19.13 18.97
C SER A 67 1.82 -20.41 18.13
N GLN A 68 2.15 -20.29 16.84
CA GLN A 68 2.34 -21.44 15.94
C GLN A 68 3.48 -22.36 16.40
N VAL A 69 4.61 -21.79 16.82
CA VAL A 69 5.76 -22.53 17.33
C VAL A 69 5.44 -23.21 18.66
N SER A 70 4.70 -22.54 19.55
CA SER A 70 4.25 -23.13 20.81
C SER A 70 3.33 -24.33 20.59
N GLY A 71 2.41 -24.25 19.61
CA GLY A 71 1.60 -25.40 19.20
C GLY A 71 2.46 -26.58 18.71
N PHE A 72 3.48 -26.28 17.89
CA PHE A 72 4.43 -27.29 17.42
C PHE A 72 5.25 -27.92 18.57
N LEU A 73 5.79 -27.10 19.48
CA LEU A 73 6.52 -27.57 20.67
C LEU A 73 5.61 -28.37 21.61
N GLY A 74 4.31 -28.07 21.64
CA GLY A 74 3.27 -28.81 22.35
C GLY A 74 2.89 -30.16 21.71
N GLY A 75 3.49 -30.52 20.57
CA GLY A 75 3.30 -31.82 19.93
C GLY A 75 2.36 -31.83 18.72
N GLU A 76 1.76 -30.69 18.35
CA GLU A 76 0.93 -30.61 17.14
C GLU A 76 1.79 -30.77 15.88
N ARG A 77 1.28 -31.54 14.92
CA ARG A 77 1.96 -31.87 13.66
C ARG A 77 1.07 -31.65 12.44
N ASP A 78 -0.24 -31.50 12.62
CA ASP A 78 -1.13 -31.06 11.56
C ASP A 78 -1.01 -29.54 11.38
N TYR A 79 -0.47 -29.13 10.24
CA TYR A 79 -0.27 -27.73 9.86
C TYR A 79 -1.56 -26.93 9.85
N LYS A 80 -2.70 -27.58 9.60
CA LYS A 80 -4.00 -26.92 9.63
C LYS A 80 -4.38 -26.47 11.04
N ASN A 81 -3.82 -27.08 12.08
CA ASN A 81 -4.11 -26.76 13.47
C ASN A 81 -3.10 -25.79 14.09
N LEU A 82 -1.91 -25.66 13.50
CA LEU A 82 -0.91 -24.66 13.89
C LEU A 82 -1.36 -23.27 13.43
N LYS A 83 -2.12 -22.53 14.25
CA LYS A 83 -2.65 -21.19 13.90
C LYS A 83 -2.28 -20.14 14.93
N GLY A 84 -2.07 -18.90 14.47
CA GLY A 84 -2.00 -17.71 15.30
C GLY A 84 -3.14 -16.75 14.96
N ASP A 85 -3.09 -15.53 15.48
CA ASP A 85 -4.09 -14.48 15.22
C ASP A 85 -4.19 -14.08 13.73
N THR A 86 -3.13 -14.38 12.96
CA THR A 86 -3.05 -14.17 11.51
C THR A 86 -3.56 -15.37 10.68
N GLY A 87 -4.00 -16.44 11.34
CA GLY A 87 -4.50 -17.65 10.70
C GLY A 87 -3.51 -18.83 10.74
N PRO A 88 -3.74 -19.87 9.91
CA PRO A 88 -2.94 -21.08 9.92
C PRO A 88 -1.51 -20.87 9.41
N LEU A 89 -0.60 -21.71 9.89
CA LEU A 89 0.77 -21.77 9.45
C LEU A 89 0.82 -22.15 7.96
N VAL A 90 1.43 -21.28 7.16
CA VAL A 90 1.62 -21.47 5.72
C VAL A 90 3.08 -21.74 5.33
N TYR A 91 4.00 -21.68 6.30
CA TYR A 91 5.44 -21.89 6.08
C TYR A 91 5.84 -23.36 6.29
N PRO A 92 6.86 -23.87 5.59
CA PRO A 92 7.31 -25.26 5.71
C PRO A 92 7.98 -25.58 7.06
N ALA A 93 8.24 -26.85 7.34
CA ALA A 93 8.80 -27.33 8.63
C ALA A 93 10.09 -26.64 9.08
N GLY A 94 10.96 -26.24 8.13
CA GLY A 94 12.17 -25.48 8.44
C GLY A 94 11.91 -24.22 9.27
N PHE A 95 10.79 -23.52 8.99
CA PHE A 95 10.36 -22.36 9.76
C PHE A 95 10.16 -22.69 11.24
N LEU A 96 9.44 -23.79 11.53
CA LEU A 96 9.17 -24.21 12.90
C LEU A 96 10.46 -24.57 13.65
N TYR A 97 11.40 -25.26 13.01
CA TYR A 97 12.68 -25.61 13.64
C TYR A 97 13.52 -24.38 13.97
N VAL A 98 13.66 -23.46 13.01
CA VAL A 98 14.42 -22.22 13.21
C VAL A 98 13.80 -21.37 14.30
N TYR A 99 12.49 -21.12 14.25
CA TYR A 99 11.83 -20.29 15.25
C TYR A 99 11.72 -20.97 16.62
N SER A 100 11.68 -22.30 16.69
CA SER A 100 11.82 -23.03 17.96
C SER A 100 13.19 -22.79 18.60
N ALA A 101 14.26 -22.80 17.80
CA ALA A 101 15.61 -22.52 18.29
C ALA A 101 15.75 -21.07 18.75
N ILE A 102 15.19 -20.12 17.99
CA ILE A 102 15.17 -18.71 18.38
C ILE A 102 14.36 -18.54 19.67
N GLN A 103 13.16 -19.11 19.78
CA GLN A 103 12.33 -19.06 20.98
C GLN A 103 13.05 -19.64 22.20
N TYR A 104 13.79 -20.73 22.02
CA TYR A 104 14.59 -21.35 23.09
C TYR A 104 15.67 -20.38 23.62
N VAL A 105 16.36 -19.66 22.74
CA VAL A 105 17.43 -18.72 23.12
C VAL A 105 16.89 -17.41 23.67
N THR A 106 15.77 -16.91 23.14
CA THR A 106 15.26 -15.56 23.44
C THR A 106 14.12 -15.56 24.45
N GLY A 107 13.64 -16.74 24.85
CA GLY A 107 12.41 -16.90 25.62
C GLY A 107 11.16 -16.43 24.88
N GLY A 108 11.22 -16.33 23.55
CA GLY A 108 10.13 -15.81 22.72
C GLY A 108 9.98 -14.29 22.75
N GLN A 109 10.95 -13.55 23.29
CA GLN A 109 10.91 -12.09 23.33
C GLN A 109 11.37 -11.47 21.99
N VAL A 110 10.65 -10.43 21.54
CA VAL A 110 10.90 -9.75 20.25
C VAL A 110 12.30 -9.13 20.19
N PHE A 111 12.66 -8.31 21.18
CA PHE A 111 13.92 -7.54 21.11
C PHE A 111 15.17 -8.43 21.13
N PRO A 112 15.31 -9.43 22.03
CA PRO A 112 16.45 -10.35 21.97
C PRO A 112 16.51 -11.15 20.67
N ALA A 113 15.36 -11.54 20.10
CA ALA A 113 15.32 -12.22 18.80
C ALA A 113 15.80 -11.33 17.66
N GLN A 114 15.40 -10.05 17.66
CA GLN A 114 15.88 -9.07 16.69
C GLN A 114 17.40 -8.91 16.76
N TYR A 115 17.97 -8.76 17.95
CA TYR A 115 19.43 -8.67 18.11
C TYR A 115 20.16 -9.96 17.69
N LEU A 116 19.58 -11.13 17.97
CA LEU A 116 20.15 -12.42 17.58
C LEU A 116 20.16 -12.60 16.06
N ILE A 117 19.05 -12.28 15.39
CA ILE A 117 18.94 -12.32 13.93
C ILE A 117 19.90 -11.28 13.32
N TYR A 118 19.90 -10.06 13.84
CA TYR A 118 20.82 -9.01 13.40
C TYR A 118 22.28 -9.44 13.52
N PHE A 119 22.68 -10.01 14.66
CA PHE A 119 24.05 -10.50 14.88
C PHE A 119 24.41 -11.64 13.93
N TYR A 120 23.48 -12.57 13.66
CA TYR A 120 23.68 -13.62 12.66
C TYR A 120 23.88 -13.03 11.26
N TYR A 121 23.03 -12.12 10.81
CA TYR A 121 23.22 -11.44 9.52
C TYR A 121 24.55 -10.68 9.48
N ALA A 122 24.82 -9.87 10.49
CA ALA A 122 26.05 -9.13 10.63
C ALA A 122 27.30 -10.03 10.59
N SER A 123 27.26 -11.23 11.17
CA SER A 123 28.41 -12.15 11.17
C SER A 123 28.58 -12.95 9.88
N ASN A 124 27.55 -13.06 9.04
CA ASN A 124 27.55 -13.87 7.81
C ASN A 124 27.57 -13.04 6.52
N THR A 125 27.62 -11.71 6.61
CA THR A 125 27.75 -10.81 5.45
C THR A 125 29.17 -10.26 5.37
N ASP A 126 29.79 -10.37 4.19
CA ASP A 126 31.12 -9.82 3.89
C ASP A 126 31.15 -8.30 4.13
N GLU A 127 32.26 -7.76 4.64
CA GLU A 127 32.36 -6.36 5.10
C GLU A 127 31.95 -5.31 4.05
N GLU A 128 32.04 -5.61 2.76
CA GLU A 128 31.63 -4.72 1.65
C GLU A 128 30.12 -4.74 1.32
N GLU A 129 29.36 -5.76 1.73
CA GLU A 129 27.89 -5.85 1.53
C GLU A 129 27.08 -5.58 2.82
N ARG A 130 27.75 -5.25 3.93
CA ARG A 130 27.11 -4.99 5.22
C ARG A 130 26.38 -3.66 5.24
N LEU A 131 25.11 -3.66 4.87
CA LEU A 131 24.19 -2.58 5.19
C LEU A 131 24.00 -2.52 6.71
N GLY A 132 24.31 -1.38 7.33
CA GLY A 132 24.04 -1.18 8.76
C GLY A 132 22.54 -1.25 9.07
N GLU A 133 22.14 -1.54 10.31
CA GLU A 133 20.73 -1.62 10.72
C GLU A 133 19.88 -0.44 10.21
N LYS A 134 20.41 0.78 10.35
CA LYS A 134 19.77 2.02 9.89
C LYS A 134 19.62 2.08 8.37
N GLU A 135 20.55 1.47 7.65
CA GLU A 135 20.61 1.44 6.20
C GLU A 135 19.66 0.38 5.64
N ILE A 136 19.59 -0.80 6.25
CA ILE A 136 18.56 -1.82 5.95
C ILE A 136 17.16 -1.25 6.19
N ILE A 137 16.93 -0.58 7.33
CA ILE A 137 15.66 0.08 7.62
C ILE A 137 15.40 1.22 6.61
N GLY A 138 16.45 1.92 6.18
CA GLY A 138 16.39 2.94 5.14
C GLY A 138 15.94 2.36 3.80
N GLU A 139 16.58 1.29 3.33
CA GLU A 139 16.25 0.60 2.09
C GLU A 139 14.83 0.02 2.12
N PHE A 140 14.43 -0.63 3.21
CA PHE A 140 13.07 -1.12 3.37
C PHE A 140 12.04 0.01 3.33
N LYS A 141 12.33 1.16 3.97
CA LYS A 141 11.47 2.35 3.88
C LYS A 141 11.43 2.86 2.45
N THR A 142 12.56 2.97 1.76
CA THR A 142 12.65 3.43 0.37
C THR A 142 11.82 2.53 -0.55
N PHE A 143 11.99 1.21 -0.48
CA PHE A 143 11.20 0.25 -1.26
C PHE A 143 9.71 0.30 -0.94
N TYR A 144 9.36 0.39 0.34
CA TYR A 144 7.97 0.49 0.76
C TYR A 144 7.33 1.79 0.27
N PHE A 145 8.00 2.94 0.40
CA PHE A 145 7.49 4.23 -0.07
C PHE A 145 7.41 4.27 -1.59
N ALA A 146 8.46 3.87 -2.29
CA ALA A 146 8.46 3.82 -3.75
C ALA A 146 7.36 2.90 -4.28
N GLY A 147 7.21 1.70 -3.69
CA GLY A 147 6.16 0.75 -4.06
C GLY A 147 4.76 1.24 -3.72
N LYS A 148 4.57 1.82 -2.53
CA LYS A 148 3.27 2.34 -2.11
C LYS A 148 2.83 3.53 -2.96
N GLU A 149 3.70 4.52 -3.16
CA GLU A 149 3.37 5.72 -3.93
C GLU A 149 3.05 5.38 -5.38
N THR A 150 3.83 4.49 -6.00
CA THR A 150 3.59 4.07 -7.38
C THR A 150 2.29 3.29 -7.53
N VAL A 151 2.01 2.31 -6.66
CA VAL A 151 0.76 1.53 -6.71
C VAL A 151 -0.45 2.39 -6.36
N ALA A 152 -0.36 3.25 -5.34
CA ALA A 152 -1.45 4.15 -4.96
C ALA A 152 -1.75 5.14 -6.09
N ASN A 153 -0.73 5.74 -6.70
CA ASN A 153 -0.90 6.64 -7.83
C ASN A 153 -1.48 5.91 -9.05
N ALA A 154 -0.97 4.72 -9.40
CA ALA A 154 -1.52 3.91 -10.48
C ALA A 154 -2.99 3.55 -10.25
N LEU A 155 -3.35 3.13 -9.04
CA LEU A 155 -4.72 2.81 -8.67
C LEU A 155 -5.63 4.05 -8.71
N SER A 156 -5.11 5.20 -8.26
CA SER A 156 -5.81 6.49 -8.34
C SER A 156 -6.16 6.85 -9.78
N TRP A 157 -5.18 6.76 -10.67
CA TRP A 157 -5.38 7.00 -12.10
C TRP A 157 -6.30 5.96 -12.73
N ALA A 158 -6.17 4.68 -12.36
CA ALA A 158 -7.06 3.64 -12.84
C ALA A 158 -8.52 3.90 -12.44
N LEU A 159 -8.78 4.24 -11.19
CA LEU A 159 -10.13 4.58 -10.71
C LEU A 159 -10.68 5.84 -11.37
N LEU A 160 -9.85 6.87 -11.54
CA LEU A 160 -10.24 8.09 -12.24
C LEU A 160 -10.60 7.80 -13.71
N LEU A 161 -9.77 7.01 -14.40
CA LEU A 161 -10.01 6.64 -15.80
C LEU A 161 -11.26 5.77 -15.93
N LEU A 162 -11.53 4.86 -15.00
CA LEU A 162 -12.76 4.07 -14.99
C LEU A 162 -14.01 4.93 -14.74
N ASP A 163 -13.96 5.90 -13.81
CA ASP A 163 -15.09 6.83 -13.57
C ASP A 163 -15.35 7.74 -14.79
N LEU A 164 -14.28 8.14 -15.50
CA LEU A 164 -14.39 8.92 -16.73
C LEU A 164 -14.84 8.10 -17.95
N ASN A 165 -14.73 6.77 -17.90
CA ASN A 165 -15.07 5.87 -19.01
C ASN A 165 -16.00 4.72 -18.54
N PRO A 166 -17.29 4.99 -18.29
CA PRO A 166 -18.24 4.02 -17.73
C PRO A 166 -18.37 2.73 -18.55
N GLU A 167 -18.24 2.82 -19.87
CA GLU A 167 -18.27 1.66 -20.78
C GLU A 167 -17.18 0.62 -20.45
N TRP A 168 -16.00 1.06 -20.01
CA TRP A 168 -14.89 0.19 -19.62
C TRP A 168 -15.10 -0.37 -18.22
N GLN A 169 -15.70 0.43 -17.33
CA GLN A 169 -16.09 -0.03 -16.00
C GLN A 169 -17.15 -1.14 -16.07
N ASP A 170 -18.14 -1.02 -16.96
CA ASP A 170 -19.18 -2.04 -17.13
C ASP A 170 -18.60 -3.33 -17.75
N LYS A 171 -17.74 -3.22 -18.77
CA LYS A 171 -17.02 -4.37 -19.34
C LYS A 171 -16.15 -5.10 -18.31
N ALA A 172 -15.42 -4.36 -17.47
CA ALA A 172 -14.62 -4.94 -16.40
C ALA A 172 -15.50 -5.66 -15.35
N ARG A 173 -16.66 -5.08 -15.02
CA ARG A 173 -17.64 -5.70 -14.10
C ARG A 173 -18.23 -6.99 -14.69
N GLU A 174 -18.60 -6.98 -15.96
CA GLU A 174 -19.12 -8.17 -16.65
C GLU A 174 -18.09 -9.30 -16.70
N GLU A 175 -16.81 -8.98 -16.98
CA GLU A 175 -15.73 -9.96 -16.97
C GLU A 175 -15.55 -10.59 -15.58
N MET A 176 -15.57 -9.77 -14.53
CA MET A 176 -15.51 -10.25 -13.14
C MET A 176 -16.66 -11.19 -12.81
N ILE A 177 -17.90 -10.82 -13.15
CA ILE A 177 -19.07 -11.67 -12.91
C ILE A 177 -18.98 -12.97 -13.70
N ARG A 178 -18.49 -12.92 -14.95
CA ARG A 178 -18.34 -14.10 -15.82
C ARG A 178 -17.30 -15.09 -15.29
N VAL A 179 -16.16 -14.61 -14.80
CA VAL A 179 -15.04 -15.47 -14.37
C VAL A 179 -15.22 -15.96 -12.92
N LEU A 180 -15.73 -15.11 -12.03
CA LEU A 180 -15.78 -15.38 -10.59
C LEU A 180 -17.19 -15.69 -10.07
N GLY A 181 -18.23 -15.20 -10.76
CA GLY A 181 -19.61 -15.20 -10.27
C GLY A 181 -19.87 -14.08 -9.26
N SER A 182 -21.14 -13.84 -8.93
CA SER A 182 -21.57 -12.64 -8.18
C SER A 182 -21.12 -12.54 -6.72
N ASN A 183 -20.56 -13.60 -6.13
CA ASN A 183 -20.31 -13.68 -4.68
C ASN A 183 -18.97 -14.36 -4.31
N LYS A 184 -17.99 -14.36 -5.20
CA LYS A 184 -16.66 -14.96 -4.93
C LYS A 184 -15.55 -13.93 -4.99
N ILE A 185 -14.62 -14.05 -4.04
CA ILE A 185 -13.42 -13.22 -3.96
C ILE A 185 -12.38 -13.77 -4.97
N PRO A 186 -11.77 -12.93 -5.82
CA PRO A 186 -10.73 -13.37 -6.75
C PRO A 186 -9.51 -13.94 -6.02
N VAL A 187 -8.97 -15.04 -6.54
CA VAL A 187 -7.67 -15.61 -6.13
C VAL A 187 -6.67 -15.54 -7.27
N ALA A 188 -5.37 -15.62 -6.97
CA ALA A 188 -4.30 -15.45 -7.97
C ALA A 188 -4.43 -16.36 -9.20
N LYS A 189 -5.04 -17.55 -9.06
CA LYS A 189 -5.31 -18.47 -10.18
C LYS A 189 -6.25 -17.87 -11.23
N ASN A 190 -7.16 -16.99 -10.84
CA ASN A 190 -8.15 -16.36 -11.71
C ASN A 190 -7.58 -15.20 -12.54
N LEU A 191 -6.40 -14.66 -12.17
CA LEU A 191 -5.81 -13.49 -12.85
C LEU A 191 -5.59 -13.73 -14.35
N LYS A 192 -5.30 -14.98 -14.73
CA LYS A 192 -5.04 -15.38 -16.12
C LYS A 192 -6.27 -15.22 -17.02
N ASP A 193 -7.46 -15.22 -16.42
CA ASP A 193 -8.74 -15.22 -17.11
C ASP A 193 -9.41 -13.83 -17.11
N LEU A 194 -8.81 -12.83 -16.44
CA LEU A 194 -9.30 -11.46 -16.32
C LEU A 194 -8.57 -10.51 -17.30
N LYS A 195 -8.85 -10.66 -18.60
CA LYS A 195 -8.08 -10.02 -19.69
C LYS A 195 -8.30 -8.50 -19.83
N ILE A 196 -9.39 -7.98 -19.31
CA ILE A 196 -9.69 -6.54 -19.34
C ILE A 196 -9.05 -5.84 -18.14
N ILE A 197 -8.85 -6.58 -17.04
CA ILE A 197 -8.30 -6.07 -15.78
C ILE A 197 -6.77 -6.23 -15.70
N SER A 198 -6.21 -7.27 -16.33
CA SER A 198 -4.76 -7.56 -16.39
C SER A 198 -4.06 -6.83 -17.54
#